data_AF-A0A7C0WTK8-F1
#
_entry.id   AF-A0A7C0WTK8-F1
#
_cell.length_a   1.000
_cell.length_b   1.000
_cell.length_c   1.000
_cell.angle_alpha   90.00
_cell.angle_beta   90.00
_cell.angle_gamma   90.00
#
_symmetry.space_group_name_H-M   'P 1'
#
loop_
_entity.id
_entity.type
_entity.pdbx_description
1 polymer ?
#
loop_
_entity_poly.entity_id
_entity_poly.type
_entity_poly.pdbx_seq_one_letter_code
_entity_poly.pdbx_strand_id
1 'polypeptide(L)'
;MKKPYVVGYEWFQYFDEPPAGRSFDGENSNYGLVDIFDRPYVKLLRTISRVNREADRIHARAVRPGRAHPAVLDDFPTACVPPEPPAGFRAVEFSNPAAWRVFTWGDTTDADTYLDARAEDGILVLQGNSGGGWGCGVSIIPEQSPQETAAGKLAGAQRVIIDLEASRSVELRFFVNETGHGPPDADSYAGVKGADGEAYISFPVTVPPGRHSYVFRLCELEKNTAYGNQRGNGILDTQGIAEVGLVFTPGQVISLKVSRICFRGS
;
A
#
# COMPACT_ATOMS: atom_id res chain seq x y z
N MET A 1 -12.30 4.58 -17.15
CA MET A 1 -11.03 5.22 -16.74
C MET A 1 -10.04 4.12 -16.37
N LYS A 2 -8.84 4.09 -16.95
CA LYS A 2 -7.79 3.09 -16.65
C LYS A 2 -6.52 3.90 -16.35
N LYS A 3 -6.08 4.00 -15.08
CA LYS A 3 -4.96 4.89 -14.67
C LYS A 3 -3.74 4.08 -14.21
N PRO A 4 -2.67 3.93 -15.01
CA PRO A 4 -1.42 3.32 -14.57
C PRO A 4 -0.57 4.38 -13.83
N TYR A 5 -1.04 4.75 -12.63
CA TYR A 5 -0.47 5.63 -11.58
C TYR A 5 -0.50 7.17 -11.68
N VAL A 6 -1.15 7.78 -12.67
CA VAL A 6 -1.45 9.26 -12.71
C VAL A 6 -0.20 10.15 -12.84
N VAL A 7 -0.23 11.14 -13.74
CA VAL A 7 0.89 12.10 -13.94
C VAL A 7 0.52 13.57 -13.70
N GLY A 8 -0.67 13.84 -13.16
CA GLY A 8 -1.09 15.18 -12.73
C GLY A 8 -2.60 15.31 -12.51
N TYR A 9 -2.97 16.14 -11.54
CA TYR A 9 -4.27 16.79 -11.41
C TYR A 9 -3.97 18.28 -11.24
N GLU A 10 -4.72 19.16 -11.90
CA GLU A 10 -4.53 20.59 -11.73
C GLU A 10 -5.79 21.22 -11.17
N TRP A 11 -5.61 21.92 -10.06
CA TRP A 11 -6.65 22.69 -9.41
C TRP A 11 -6.32 24.16 -9.58
N PHE A 12 -7.30 24.91 -10.08
CA PHE A 12 -7.21 26.36 -10.15
C PHE A 12 -8.28 26.95 -9.24
N GLN A 13 -7.91 28.01 -8.52
CA GLN A 13 -8.88 28.85 -7.86
C GLN A 13 -9.41 29.87 -8.88
N TYR A 14 -10.73 30.09 -8.89
CA TYR A 14 -11.28 31.10 -9.78
C TYR A 14 -10.90 32.51 -9.31
N PHE A 15 -11.14 32.85 -8.04
CA PHE A 15 -10.84 34.15 -7.43
C PHE A 15 -9.54 34.15 -6.63
N ASP A 16 -8.86 35.30 -6.59
CA ASP A 16 -7.80 35.59 -5.63
C ASP A 16 -8.29 35.60 -4.17
N GLU A 17 -7.35 35.48 -3.25
CA GLU A 17 -7.63 35.60 -1.82
C GLU A 17 -7.83 37.07 -1.38
N PRO A 18 -8.56 37.32 -0.28
CA PRO A 18 -8.73 38.66 0.25
C PRO A 18 -7.39 39.31 0.62
N PRO A 19 -7.18 40.62 0.37
CA PRO A 19 -5.94 41.32 0.71
C PRO A 19 -5.63 41.32 2.22
N ALA A 20 -6.68 41.24 3.04
CA ALA A 20 -6.60 41.14 4.50
C ALA A 20 -6.19 39.74 5.00
N GLY A 21 -6.04 38.78 4.09
CA GLY A 21 -5.77 37.39 4.40
C GLY A 21 -7.02 36.59 4.75
N ARG A 22 -6.90 35.26 4.67
CA ARG A 22 -7.92 34.34 5.19
C ARG A 22 -8.04 34.49 6.71
N SER A 23 -9.26 34.31 7.21
CA SER A 23 -9.59 34.56 8.61
C SER A 23 -8.87 33.66 9.63
N PHE A 24 -8.34 32.51 9.20
CA PHE A 24 -7.77 31.50 10.09
C PHE A 24 -6.23 31.39 10.05
N ASP A 25 -5.59 31.83 8.97
CA ASP A 25 -4.11 31.77 8.84
C ASP A 25 -3.49 33.00 8.15
N GLY A 26 -4.29 33.97 7.71
CA GLY A 26 -3.80 35.21 7.13
C GLY A 26 -3.25 35.09 5.70
N GLU A 27 -3.43 33.96 5.02
CA GLU A 27 -2.95 33.77 3.65
C GLU A 27 -3.64 34.77 2.68
N ASN A 28 -2.85 35.51 1.88
CA ASN A 28 -3.33 36.60 1.01
C ASN A 28 -2.71 36.56 -0.40
N SER A 29 -2.65 35.36 -0.98
CA SER A 29 -1.95 35.12 -2.24
C SER A 29 -2.84 35.30 -3.48
N ASN A 30 -2.20 35.60 -4.61
CA ASN A 30 -2.89 35.70 -5.91
C ASN A 30 -2.91 34.34 -6.62
N TYR A 31 -3.86 33.48 -6.25
CA TYR A 31 -4.07 32.16 -6.86
C TYR A 31 -5.13 32.14 -7.97
N GLY A 32 -5.90 33.22 -8.11
CA GLY A 32 -7.06 33.31 -8.96
C GLY A 32 -6.75 33.39 -10.45
N LEU A 33 -7.69 32.91 -11.25
CA LEU A 33 -7.79 33.24 -12.68
C LEU A 33 -8.28 34.69 -12.89
N VAL A 34 -9.02 35.20 -11.91
CA VAL A 34 -9.50 36.58 -11.80
C VAL A 34 -9.12 37.18 -10.44
N ASP A 35 -9.03 38.50 -10.38
CA ASP A 35 -8.84 39.22 -9.12
C ASP A 35 -10.11 39.18 -8.24
N ILE A 36 -10.02 39.74 -7.02
CA ILE A 36 -11.14 39.84 -6.07
C ILE A 36 -12.35 40.66 -6.58
N PHE A 37 -12.24 41.33 -7.73
CA PHE A 37 -13.29 42.10 -8.40
C PHE A 37 -13.74 41.44 -9.70
N ASP A 38 -13.45 40.15 -9.90
CA ASP A 38 -13.80 39.38 -11.11
C ASP A 38 -13.12 39.91 -12.39
N ARG A 39 -11.96 40.57 -12.26
CA ARG A 39 -11.21 41.06 -13.42
C ARG A 39 -10.20 39.99 -13.86
N PRO A 40 -10.22 39.59 -15.14
CA PRO A 40 -9.35 38.54 -15.62
C PRO A 40 -7.88 38.96 -15.68
N TYR A 41 -7.00 38.07 -15.23
CA TYR A 41 -5.57 38.18 -15.51
C TYR A 41 -5.28 37.78 -16.96
N VAL A 42 -5.54 38.69 -17.90
CA VAL A 42 -5.53 38.43 -19.36
C VAL A 42 -4.26 37.71 -19.84
N LYS A 43 -3.08 38.10 -19.33
CA LYS A 43 -1.81 37.48 -19.69
C LYS A 43 -1.70 36.04 -19.19
N LEU A 44 -2.15 35.79 -17.96
CA LEU A 44 -2.20 34.46 -17.36
C LEU A 44 -3.16 33.58 -18.16
N LEU A 45 -4.42 34.01 -18.31
CA LEU A 45 -5.46 33.27 -19.04
C LEU A 45 -5.05 32.91 -20.47
N ARG A 46 -4.44 33.85 -21.19
CA ARG A 46 -3.93 33.59 -22.55
C ARG A 46 -2.82 32.54 -22.55
N THR A 47 -1.92 32.60 -21.57
CA THR A 47 -0.77 31.69 -21.48
C THR A 47 -1.21 30.28 -21.09
N ILE A 48 -2.02 30.13 -20.04
CA ILE A 48 -2.52 28.83 -19.59
C ILE A 48 -3.38 28.17 -20.66
N SER A 49 -4.23 28.94 -21.36
CA SER A 49 -5.07 28.41 -22.45
C SER A 49 -4.26 27.88 -23.62
N ARG A 50 -3.12 28.54 -23.92
CA ARG A 50 -2.21 28.09 -24.98
C ARG A 50 -1.46 26.84 -24.55
N VAL A 51 -0.85 26.85 -23.36
CA VAL A 51 -0.03 25.75 -22.84
C VAL A 51 -0.86 24.49 -22.61
N ASN A 52 -2.03 24.60 -21.98
CA ASN A 52 -2.88 23.44 -21.68
C ASN A 52 -3.39 22.74 -22.94
N ARG A 53 -3.60 23.50 -24.04
CA ARG A 53 -3.97 22.94 -25.34
C ARG A 53 -2.83 22.15 -25.99
N GLU A 54 -1.59 22.46 -25.63
CA GLU A 54 -0.39 21.79 -26.13
C GLU A 54 0.05 20.64 -25.21
N ALA A 55 -0.56 20.48 -24.03
CA ALA A 55 -0.13 19.53 -22.99
C ALA A 55 0.02 18.09 -23.50
N ASP A 56 -1.00 17.55 -24.19
CA ASP A 56 -0.94 16.19 -24.75
C ASP A 56 0.18 16.03 -25.79
N ARG A 57 0.41 17.06 -26.61
CA ARG A 57 1.47 17.04 -27.63
C ARG A 57 2.86 17.15 -27.01
N ILE A 58 3.01 17.96 -25.96
CA ILE A 58 4.25 18.07 -25.19
C ILE A 58 4.54 16.72 -24.51
N HIS A 59 3.53 16.12 -23.87
CA HIS A 59 3.64 14.82 -23.22
C HIS A 59 4.04 13.71 -24.21
N ALA A 60 3.38 13.63 -25.38
CA ALA A 60 3.68 12.63 -26.39
C ALA A 60 5.08 12.78 -27.04
N ARG A 61 5.67 13.98 -26.99
CA ARG A 61 7.02 14.27 -27.52
C ARG A 61 8.15 14.00 -26.53
N ALA A 62 7.83 13.78 -25.25
CA ALA A 62 8.82 13.44 -24.25
C ALA A 62 9.39 12.03 -24.53
N VAL A 63 10.65 11.96 -25.00
CA VAL A 63 11.33 10.69 -25.31
C VAL A 63 11.91 10.11 -24.03
N ARG A 64 11.32 9.00 -23.57
CA ARG A 64 11.66 8.17 -22.38
C ARG A 64 11.38 8.85 -21.03
N PRO A 65 10.91 8.09 -20.01
CA PRO A 65 10.98 8.57 -18.64
C PRO A 65 12.47 8.78 -18.32
N GLY A 66 12.87 10.02 -18.02
CA GLY A 66 14.15 10.23 -17.36
C GLY A 66 14.20 9.35 -16.11
N ARG A 67 15.40 8.88 -15.73
CA ARG A 67 15.59 8.33 -14.38
C ARG A 67 14.93 9.31 -13.40
N ALA A 68 14.01 8.81 -12.57
CA ALA A 68 13.48 9.61 -11.48
C ALA A 68 14.66 10.27 -10.76
N HIS A 69 14.59 11.57 -10.58
CA HIS A 69 15.58 12.28 -9.77
C HIS A 69 15.37 11.80 -8.33
N PRO A 70 16.33 11.09 -7.70
CA PRO A 70 16.08 10.43 -6.41
C PRO A 70 15.56 11.39 -5.34
N ALA A 71 16.08 12.63 -5.36
CA ALA A 71 15.82 13.66 -4.37
C ALA A 71 14.37 14.19 -4.26
N VAL A 72 13.45 13.83 -5.15
CA VAL A 72 12.02 14.23 -5.05
C VAL A 72 11.12 13.03 -4.69
N LEU A 73 11.69 11.82 -4.64
CA LEU A 73 11.01 10.61 -4.14
C LEU A 73 11.43 10.24 -2.71
N ASP A 74 12.45 10.88 -2.15
CA ASP A 74 12.94 10.61 -0.79
C ASP A 74 11.90 10.90 0.31
N ASP A 75 10.81 11.63 0.01
CA ASP A 75 9.70 11.89 0.94
C ASP A 75 8.55 10.86 0.84
N PHE A 76 8.62 9.88 -0.08
CA PHE A 76 7.71 8.73 -0.07
C PHE A 76 8.40 7.58 0.67
N PRO A 77 7.94 7.18 1.86
CA PRO A 77 8.58 6.13 2.65
C PRO A 77 8.27 4.76 2.03
N THR A 78 8.85 4.47 0.87
CA THR A 78 8.95 3.11 0.35
C THR A 78 9.87 2.31 1.27
N ALA A 79 9.48 1.07 1.57
CA ALA A 79 10.24 0.16 2.39
C ALA A 79 11.66 0.01 1.84
N CYS A 80 12.66 0.36 2.65
CA CYS A 80 14.02 -0.02 2.33
C CYS A 80 14.17 -1.52 2.58
N VAL A 81 14.34 -2.31 1.53
CA VAL A 81 14.69 -3.73 1.66
C VAL A 81 16.17 -3.87 1.40
N PRO A 82 16.94 -4.63 2.21
CA PRO A 82 18.35 -4.88 1.94
C PRO A 82 18.56 -5.34 0.47
N PRO A 83 19.50 -4.72 -0.27
CA PRO A 83 19.51 -4.74 -1.73
C PRO A 83 19.82 -6.11 -2.37
N GLU A 84 20.42 -7.04 -1.63
CA GLU A 84 20.74 -8.38 -2.14
C GLU A 84 20.42 -9.46 -1.10
N PRO A 85 19.83 -10.60 -1.51
CA PRO A 85 19.69 -11.75 -0.64
C PRO A 85 21.09 -12.25 -0.23
N PRO A 86 21.27 -12.80 0.98
CA PRO A 86 22.47 -13.56 1.30
C PRO A 86 22.72 -14.62 0.22
N ALA A 87 23.98 -14.87 -0.13
CA ALA A 87 24.35 -15.91 -1.08
C ALA A 87 23.71 -17.25 -0.65
N GLY A 88 22.87 -17.83 -1.51
CA GLY A 88 22.18 -19.09 -1.22
C GLY A 88 20.76 -19.00 -0.66
N PHE A 89 20.11 -17.83 -0.70
CA PHE A 89 18.67 -17.73 -0.40
C PHE A 89 17.85 -18.75 -1.21
N ARG A 90 17.04 -19.56 -0.53
CA ARG A 90 16.12 -20.51 -1.15
C ARG A 90 14.70 -19.98 -1.02
N ALA A 91 13.91 -20.13 -2.09
CA ALA A 91 12.51 -19.77 -2.05
C ALA A 91 11.81 -20.49 -0.90
N VAL A 92 11.07 -19.73 -0.10
CA VAL A 92 10.30 -20.26 1.03
C VAL A 92 8.85 -20.28 0.60
N GLU A 93 8.29 -21.48 0.47
CA GLU A 93 6.92 -21.68 0.03
C GLU A 93 6.05 -22.17 1.18
N PHE A 94 4.89 -21.54 1.31
CA PHE A 94 3.79 -21.95 2.16
C PHE A 94 2.62 -22.33 1.24
N SER A 95 2.37 -23.62 1.12
CA SER A 95 1.34 -24.20 0.24
C SER A 95 0.38 -25.15 0.97
N ASN A 96 0.43 -25.18 2.30
CA ASN A 96 -0.52 -25.88 3.15
C ASN A 96 -1.32 -24.90 4.03
N PRO A 97 -2.38 -24.26 3.50
CA PRO A 97 -3.21 -23.33 4.26
C PRO A 97 -3.85 -23.88 5.52
N ALA A 98 -4.07 -25.20 5.60
CA ALA A 98 -4.60 -25.84 6.81
C ALA A 98 -3.64 -25.76 8.01
N ALA A 99 -2.35 -25.48 7.77
CA ALA A 99 -1.35 -25.30 8.82
C ALA A 99 -1.10 -23.83 9.19
N TRP A 100 -1.76 -22.88 8.52
CA TRP A 100 -1.61 -21.46 8.82
C TRP A 100 -2.42 -21.07 10.04
N ARG A 101 -1.87 -20.21 10.89
CA ARG A 101 -2.68 -19.48 11.87
C ARG A 101 -3.25 -18.25 11.17
N VAL A 102 -4.56 -18.08 11.28
CA VAL A 102 -5.29 -17.03 10.58
C VAL A 102 -6.15 -16.25 11.56
N PHE A 103 -6.12 -14.92 11.47
CA PHE A 103 -6.94 -14.02 12.26
C PHE A 103 -7.68 -13.06 11.31
N THR A 104 -8.98 -12.92 11.46
CA THR A 104 -9.74 -11.91 10.74
C THR A 104 -9.96 -10.70 11.64
N TRP A 105 -10.00 -9.53 11.02
CA TRP A 105 -10.23 -8.26 11.68
C TRP A 105 -11.01 -7.33 10.76
N GLY A 106 -11.64 -6.30 11.31
CA GLY A 106 -12.36 -5.30 10.54
C GLY A 106 -12.94 -4.21 11.40
N ASP A 107 -13.45 -3.18 10.74
CA ASP A 107 -14.09 -2.04 11.39
C ASP A 107 -15.37 -2.48 12.12
N THR A 108 -15.27 -2.63 13.44
CA THR A 108 -16.38 -3.07 14.29
C THR A 108 -17.44 -1.99 14.49
N THR A 109 -17.20 -0.75 14.05
CA THR A 109 -18.20 0.32 14.11
C THR A 109 -19.22 0.24 12.98
N ASP A 110 -18.94 -0.58 11.95
CA ASP A 110 -19.88 -0.87 10.86
C ASP A 110 -20.41 -2.30 11.00
N ALA A 111 -21.73 -2.42 11.17
CA ALA A 111 -22.41 -3.70 11.32
C ALA A 111 -22.35 -4.58 10.05
N ASP A 112 -22.06 -4.00 8.88
CA ASP A 112 -21.93 -4.72 7.62
C ASP A 112 -20.51 -5.26 7.38
N THR A 113 -19.53 -4.90 8.21
CA THR A 113 -18.14 -5.34 8.06
C THR A 113 -17.91 -6.67 8.76
N TYR A 114 -17.63 -7.72 7.98
CA TYR A 114 -17.21 -9.01 8.49
C TYR A 114 -16.35 -9.78 7.49
N LEU A 115 -15.48 -10.65 8.01
CA LEU A 115 -14.69 -11.56 7.19
C LEU A 115 -14.56 -12.91 7.90
N ASP A 116 -14.98 -13.96 7.21
CA ASP A 116 -14.74 -15.35 7.57
C ASP A 116 -13.54 -15.89 6.79
N ALA A 117 -12.73 -16.70 7.46
CA ALA A 117 -11.54 -17.31 6.91
C ALA A 117 -11.45 -18.77 7.35
N ARG A 118 -11.49 -19.69 6.38
CA ARG A 118 -11.54 -21.13 6.63
C ARG A 118 -10.62 -21.89 5.68
N ALA A 119 -9.91 -22.88 6.20
CA ALA A 119 -9.13 -23.78 5.36
C ALA A 119 -10.05 -24.91 4.85
N GLU A 120 -10.18 -25.04 3.54
CA GLU A 120 -10.97 -26.08 2.87
C GLU A 120 -10.12 -26.71 1.76
N ASP A 121 -9.99 -28.04 1.75
CA ASP A 121 -9.28 -28.80 0.71
C ASP A 121 -7.87 -28.26 0.37
N GLY A 122 -7.12 -27.82 1.37
CA GLY A 122 -5.78 -27.25 1.18
C GLY A 122 -5.78 -25.84 0.59
N ILE A 123 -6.88 -25.09 0.71
CA ILE A 123 -7.03 -23.71 0.24
C ILE A 123 -7.59 -22.86 1.39
N LEU A 124 -7.05 -21.66 1.60
CA LEU A 124 -7.69 -20.68 2.48
C LEU A 124 -8.81 -19.98 1.73
N VAL A 125 -10.05 -20.16 2.19
CA VAL A 125 -11.25 -19.53 1.63
C VAL A 125 -11.63 -18.34 2.51
N LEU A 126 -11.78 -17.18 1.88
CA LEU A 126 -12.18 -15.91 2.49
C LEU A 126 -13.55 -15.50 1.95
N GLN A 127 -14.50 -15.30 2.86
CA GLN A 127 -15.86 -14.85 2.54
C GLN A 127 -16.28 -13.73 3.48
N GLY A 128 -16.79 -12.63 2.94
CA GLY A 128 -17.16 -11.51 3.80
C GLY A 128 -17.71 -10.31 3.07
N ASN A 129 -17.89 -9.24 3.83
CA ASN A 129 -18.19 -7.90 3.35
C ASN A 129 -17.27 -6.92 4.07
N SER A 130 -16.64 -6.04 3.31
CA SER A 130 -15.72 -5.03 3.85
C SER A 130 -16.44 -3.80 4.40
N GLY A 131 -17.76 -3.69 4.24
CA GLY A 131 -18.57 -2.58 4.79
C GLY A 131 -17.99 -1.21 4.45
N GLY A 132 -18.13 -0.23 5.35
CA GLY A 132 -17.57 1.10 5.29
C GLY A 132 -16.28 1.26 6.10
N GLY A 133 -15.96 2.50 6.48
CA GLY A 133 -14.84 2.80 7.36
C GLY A 133 -13.47 2.43 6.76
N TRP A 134 -12.67 1.68 7.52
CA TRP A 134 -11.33 1.22 7.09
C TRP A 134 -11.31 -0.21 6.54
N GLY A 135 -12.47 -0.85 6.42
CA GLY A 135 -12.61 -2.15 5.76
C GLY A 135 -12.39 -3.34 6.70
N CYS A 136 -11.96 -4.46 6.12
CA CYS A 136 -11.59 -5.66 6.85
C CYS A 136 -10.35 -6.32 6.25
N GLY A 137 -9.78 -7.28 6.97
CA GLY A 137 -8.57 -7.95 6.53
C GLY A 137 -8.34 -9.28 7.21
N VAL A 138 -7.36 -9.98 6.68
CA VAL A 138 -6.92 -11.28 7.18
C VAL A 138 -5.42 -11.25 7.42
N SER A 139 -5.07 -11.66 8.62
CA SER A 139 -3.73 -11.88 9.13
C SER A 139 -3.38 -13.36 8.99
N ILE A 140 -2.26 -13.67 8.34
CA ILE A 140 -1.81 -15.02 8.03
C ILE A 140 -0.39 -15.22 8.57
N ILE A 141 -0.23 -16.21 9.43
CA ILE A 141 1.04 -16.64 10.00
C ILE A 141 1.31 -18.07 9.53
N PRO A 142 2.14 -18.26 8.49
CA PRO A 142 2.46 -19.60 7.98
C PRO A 142 3.26 -20.45 9.00
N GLU A 143 2.76 -21.66 9.24
CA GLU A 143 3.23 -22.77 10.11
C GLU A 143 4.32 -22.57 11.20
N GLN A 144 3.86 -22.75 12.45
CA GLN A 144 4.47 -23.20 13.73
C GLN A 144 5.53 -22.34 14.49
N SER A 145 5.00 -21.34 15.23
CA SER A 145 5.30 -20.84 16.62
C SER A 145 6.68 -20.24 16.99
N PRO A 146 6.76 -19.27 17.93
CA PRO A 146 6.08 -17.98 18.08
C PRO A 146 7.02 -16.85 17.62
N GLN A 147 6.61 -15.93 16.73
CA GLN A 147 7.46 -14.80 16.26
C GLN A 147 8.86 -15.16 15.69
N GLU A 148 9.32 -16.43 15.71
CA GLU A 148 10.74 -16.76 15.55
C GLU A 148 11.08 -17.77 14.45
N THR A 149 10.13 -18.61 13.99
CA THR A 149 10.44 -19.75 13.11
C THR A 149 10.49 -19.42 11.62
N ALA A 150 9.78 -18.37 11.16
CA ALA A 150 10.03 -17.75 9.85
C ALA A 150 11.09 -16.65 9.93
N ALA A 151 11.23 -16.01 11.10
CA ALA A 151 12.25 -15.01 11.35
C ALA A 151 13.63 -15.64 11.04
N GLY A 152 14.24 -15.24 9.94
CA GLY A 152 15.54 -15.74 9.47
C GLY A 152 15.47 -16.60 8.21
N LYS A 153 14.42 -17.42 8.01
CA LYS A 153 14.24 -18.15 6.73
C LYS A 153 13.95 -17.20 5.59
N LEU A 154 13.29 -16.09 5.90
CA LEU A 154 12.92 -15.05 4.95
C LEU A 154 14.01 -13.98 4.78
N ALA A 155 15.15 -14.11 5.48
CA ALA A 155 16.27 -13.17 5.36
C ALA A 155 16.78 -13.08 3.91
N GLY A 156 16.57 -11.93 3.26
CA GLY A 156 16.92 -11.71 1.86
C GLY A 156 15.80 -11.96 0.86
N ALA A 157 14.57 -12.21 1.32
CA ALA A 157 13.42 -12.17 0.44
C ALA A 157 13.32 -10.78 -0.22
N GLN A 158 13.03 -10.73 -1.52
CA GLN A 158 12.85 -9.48 -2.26
C GLN A 158 11.43 -9.33 -2.80
N ARG A 159 10.71 -10.44 -2.91
CA ARG A 159 9.32 -10.46 -3.38
C ARG A 159 8.54 -11.57 -2.68
N VAL A 160 7.24 -11.34 -2.56
CA VAL A 160 6.26 -12.36 -2.21
C VAL A 160 5.34 -12.60 -3.40
N ILE A 161 5.02 -13.86 -3.64
CA ILE A 161 4.10 -14.32 -4.68
C ILE A 161 2.91 -14.96 -4.00
N ILE A 162 1.71 -14.48 -4.31
CA ILE A 162 0.47 -15.00 -3.74
C ILE A 162 -0.43 -15.49 -4.85
N ASP A 163 -0.85 -16.75 -4.77
CA ASP A 163 -1.81 -17.34 -5.70
C ASP A 163 -3.23 -17.12 -5.17
N LEU A 164 -4.01 -16.37 -5.93
CA LEU A 164 -5.34 -15.89 -5.59
C LEU A 164 -6.36 -16.40 -6.61
N GLU A 165 -7.54 -16.81 -6.15
CA GLU A 165 -8.68 -17.11 -7.01
C GLU A 165 -9.92 -16.39 -6.51
N ALA A 166 -10.42 -15.43 -7.28
CA ALA A 166 -11.57 -14.62 -6.91
C ALA A 166 -12.82 -15.04 -7.70
N SER A 167 -13.98 -15.12 -7.04
CA SER A 167 -15.25 -15.36 -7.73
C SER A 167 -15.82 -14.09 -8.37
N ARG A 168 -15.37 -12.92 -7.90
CA ARG A 168 -15.74 -11.58 -8.35
C ARG A 168 -14.53 -10.65 -8.23
N SER A 169 -14.55 -9.52 -8.94
CA SER A 169 -13.49 -8.53 -8.77
C SER A 169 -13.43 -8.07 -7.31
N VAL A 170 -12.22 -8.08 -6.73
CA VAL A 170 -11.96 -7.62 -5.36
C VAL A 170 -10.72 -6.74 -5.36
N GLU A 171 -10.79 -5.58 -4.72
CA GLU A 171 -9.63 -4.71 -4.52
C GLU A 171 -9.00 -5.00 -3.16
N LEU A 172 -7.69 -5.20 -3.12
CA LEU A 172 -6.98 -5.51 -1.88
C LEU A 172 -5.60 -4.89 -1.85
N ARG A 173 -5.03 -4.81 -0.66
CA ARG A 173 -3.62 -4.51 -0.40
C ARG A 173 -2.98 -5.72 0.29
N PHE A 174 -1.73 -5.98 -0.04
CA PHE A 174 -0.89 -6.90 0.72
C PHE A 174 -0.23 -6.14 1.87
N PHE A 175 -0.13 -6.74 3.05
CA PHE A 175 0.70 -6.19 4.13
C PHE A 175 1.65 -7.24 4.69
N VAL A 176 2.74 -6.75 5.29
CA VAL A 176 3.72 -7.54 6.03
C VAL A 176 4.08 -6.80 7.31
N ASN A 177 4.10 -7.54 8.42
CA ASN A 177 4.43 -7.02 9.73
C ASN A 177 5.67 -7.72 10.27
N GLU A 178 6.58 -6.93 10.82
CA GLU A 178 7.76 -7.43 11.50
C GLU A 178 7.46 -7.93 12.91
N THR A 179 8.35 -8.72 13.47
CA THR A 179 8.29 -9.09 14.89
C THR A 179 8.42 -7.85 15.75
N GLY A 180 7.68 -7.80 16.85
CA GLY A 180 7.58 -6.58 17.66
C GLY A 180 6.59 -5.55 17.14
N HIS A 181 5.87 -5.83 16.04
CA HIS A 181 4.80 -4.95 15.58
C HIS A 181 3.70 -4.79 16.63
N GLY A 182 3.02 -3.65 16.56
CA GLY A 182 1.90 -3.32 17.42
C GLY A 182 1.19 -2.06 16.93
N PRO A 183 0.14 -1.61 17.62
CA PRO A 183 -0.49 -0.33 17.32
C PRO A 183 0.54 0.82 17.47
N PRO A 184 0.36 1.96 16.78
CA PRO A 184 1.34 3.06 16.74
C PRO A 184 1.76 3.64 18.11
N ASP A 185 0.96 3.43 19.14
CA ASP A 185 1.12 3.88 20.51
C ASP A 185 1.57 2.77 21.48
N ALA A 186 1.99 1.60 20.97
CA ALA A 186 2.48 0.51 21.81
C ALA A 186 3.66 0.93 22.72
N ASP A 187 3.67 0.40 23.94
CA ASP A 187 4.73 0.65 24.94
C ASP A 187 6.10 0.13 24.50
N SER A 188 6.14 -0.87 23.62
CA SER A 188 7.37 -1.51 23.16
C SER A 188 7.19 -2.11 21.77
N TYR A 189 8.25 -2.01 20.96
CA TYR A 189 8.39 -2.65 19.66
C TYR A 189 9.57 -3.63 19.61
N ALA A 190 9.76 -4.38 20.70
CA ALA A 190 10.88 -5.32 20.83
C ALA A 190 10.73 -6.50 19.84
N GLY A 191 11.27 -6.32 18.63
CA GLY A 191 11.39 -7.37 17.63
C GLY A 191 12.59 -8.29 17.88
N VAL A 192 12.72 -9.31 17.03
CA VAL A 192 13.80 -10.29 17.09
C VAL A 192 14.67 -10.17 15.84
N LYS A 193 15.95 -10.57 15.96
CA LYS A 193 16.89 -10.63 14.81
C LYS A 193 17.06 -9.29 14.07
N GLY A 194 16.94 -8.18 14.79
CA GLY A 194 17.17 -6.83 14.27
C GLY A 194 15.91 -6.08 13.88
N ALA A 195 14.77 -6.78 13.71
CA ALA A 195 13.48 -6.14 13.46
C ALA A 195 13.07 -5.22 14.60
N ASP A 196 12.46 -4.10 14.25
CA ASP A 196 12.05 -3.06 15.19
C ASP A 196 10.54 -2.80 15.16
N GLY A 197 9.77 -3.76 14.63
CA GLY A 197 8.31 -3.80 14.73
C GLY A 197 7.61 -2.93 13.70
N GLU A 198 8.27 -2.61 12.59
CA GLU A 198 7.65 -1.89 11.49
C GLU A 198 6.63 -2.74 10.73
N ALA A 199 5.69 -2.06 10.08
CA ALA A 199 4.67 -2.66 9.25
C ALA A 199 4.65 -1.97 7.90
N TYR A 200 4.38 -2.73 6.85
CA TYR A 200 4.45 -2.28 5.49
C TYR A 200 3.25 -2.77 4.69
N ILE A 201 2.79 -1.97 3.73
CA ILE A 201 1.58 -2.23 2.96
C ILE A 201 1.78 -1.87 1.49
N SER A 202 1.18 -2.64 0.58
CA SER A 202 1.26 -2.38 -0.84
C SER A 202 0.29 -1.30 -1.30
N PHE A 203 0.52 -0.78 -2.50
CA PHE A 203 -0.54 -0.13 -3.26
C PHE A 203 -1.72 -1.09 -3.50
N PRO A 204 -2.96 -0.56 -3.62
CA PRO A 204 -4.11 -1.38 -3.96
C PRO A 204 -3.93 -2.11 -5.30
N VAL A 205 -4.36 -3.36 -5.35
CA VAL A 205 -4.46 -4.15 -6.57
C VAL A 205 -5.89 -4.67 -6.73
N THR A 206 -6.42 -4.62 -7.95
CA THR A 206 -7.71 -5.23 -8.27
C THR A 206 -7.48 -6.64 -8.79
N VAL A 207 -7.99 -7.63 -8.06
CA VAL A 207 -8.01 -9.03 -8.47
C VAL A 207 -9.28 -9.29 -9.29
N PRO A 208 -9.19 -9.57 -10.61
CA PRO A 208 -10.36 -9.92 -11.40
C PRO A 208 -10.79 -11.36 -11.10
N PRO A 209 -12.01 -11.77 -11.54
CA PRO A 209 -12.45 -13.14 -11.38
C PRO A 209 -11.48 -14.16 -12.00
N GLY A 210 -11.44 -15.35 -11.42
CA GLY A 210 -10.54 -16.43 -11.82
C GLY A 210 -9.25 -16.46 -11.01
N ARG A 211 -8.33 -17.33 -11.43
CA ARG A 211 -7.07 -17.61 -10.75
C ARG A 211 -5.91 -16.80 -11.32
N HIS A 212 -5.15 -16.16 -10.45
CA HIS A 212 -4.03 -15.28 -10.79
C HIS A 212 -2.92 -15.38 -9.73
N SER A 213 -1.68 -15.16 -10.14
CA SER A 213 -0.55 -15.01 -9.22
C SER A 213 -0.14 -13.55 -9.15
N TYR A 214 -0.12 -12.98 -7.95
CA TYR A 214 0.31 -11.61 -7.69
C TYR A 214 1.73 -11.60 -7.15
N VAL A 215 2.56 -10.71 -7.69
CA VAL A 215 3.94 -10.50 -7.23
C VAL A 215 4.01 -9.13 -6.58
N PHE A 216 4.29 -9.10 -5.29
CA PHE A 216 4.58 -7.88 -4.55
C PHE A 216 6.08 -7.81 -4.32
N ARG A 217 6.73 -6.78 -4.87
CA ARG A 217 8.13 -6.50 -4.55
C ARG A 217 8.15 -5.84 -3.18
N LEU A 218 8.97 -6.38 -2.28
CA LEU A 218 9.02 -5.89 -0.90
C LEU A 218 9.53 -4.45 -0.83
N CYS A 219 10.40 -4.05 -1.76
CA CYS A 219 10.91 -2.67 -1.87
C CYS A 219 9.89 -1.66 -2.44
N GLU A 220 8.73 -2.10 -2.90
CA GLU A 220 7.65 -1.23 -3.38
C GLU A 220 6.52 -1.07 -2.36
N LEU A 221 6.64 -1.70 -1.18
CA LEU A 221 5.70 -1.50 -0.10
C LEU A 221 5.93 -0.12 0.52
N GLU A 222 4.88 0.49 1.06
CA GLU A 222 4.96 1.73 1.82
C GLU A 222 4.97 1.39 3.31
N LYS A 223 5.68 2.18 4.11
CA LYS A 223 5.55 2.09 5.57
C LYS A 223 4.09 2.36 5.96
N ASN A 224 3.50 1.45 6.72
CA ASN A 224 2.13 1.58 7.16
C ASN A 224 2.03 2.65 8.25
N THR A 225 1.42 3.79 7.94
CA THR A 225 1.29 4.90 8.89
C THR A 225 0.20 4.69 9.94
N ALA A 226 -0.64 3.66 9.77
CA ALA A 226 -1.73 3.35 10.68
C ALA A 226 -1.40 2.21 11.68
N TYR A 227 -0.28 1.50 11.48
CA TYR A 227 0.08 0.34 12.29
C TYR A 227 1.60 0.10 12.28
N GLY A 228 2.15 -0.52 13.33
CA GLY A 228 3.58 -0.78 13.47
C GLY A 228 4.38 0.40 14.03
N ASN A 229 5.68 0.19 14.22
CA ASN A 229 6.59 1.17 14.79
C ASN A 229 6.80 2.38 13.87
N GLN A 230 6.19 3.51 14.21
CA GLN A 230 6.31 4.74 13.42
C GLN A 230 7.69 5.41 13.54
N ARG A 231 8.52 4.98 14.50
CA ARG A 231 9.84 5.55 14.82
C ARG A 231 11.01 4.57 14.58
N GLY A 232 10.76 3.48 13.86
CA GLY A 232 11.79 2.53 13.43
C GLY A 232 12.74 3.08 12.38
N ASN A 233 13.59 2.19 11.86
CA ASN A 233 14.69 2.52 10.95
C ASN A 233 14.26 2.66 9.47
N GLY A 234 13.00 2.35 9.13
CA GLY A 234 12.46 2.41 7.78
C GLY A 234 12.91 1.28 6.85
N ILE A 235 13.47 0.20 7.42
CA ILE A 235 13.97 -0.97 6.72
C ILE A 235 13.04 -2.14 7.01
N LEU A 236 12.53 -2.80 5.96
CA LEU A 236 11.80 -4.05 6.13
C LEU A 236 12.79 -5.19 6.43
N ASP A 237 12.89 -5.53 7.71
CA ASP A 237 13.72 -6.61 8.25
C ASP A 237 13.13 -7.97 7.88
N THR A 238 13.44 -8.44 6.67
CA THR A 238 12.93 -9.71 6.13
C THR A 238 13.26 -10.93 6.99
N GLN A 239 14.36 -10.88 7.75
CA GLN A 239 14.74 -11.87 8.77
C GLN A 239 13.86 -11.83 10.03
N GLY A 240 12.97 -10.84 10.16
CA GLY A 240 12.06 -10.66 11.27
C GLY A 240 10.61 -10.53 10.82
N ILE A 241 10.21 -11.05 9.67
CA ILE A 241 8.79 -11.08 9.27
C ILE A 241 8.01 -12.00 10.22
N ALA A 242 7.01 -11.45 10.90
CA ALA A 242 6.13 -12.18 11.82
C ALA A 242 4.83 -12.63 11.17
N GLU A 243 4.29 -11.79 10.28
CA GLU A 243 2.96 -11.94 9.73
C GLU A 243 2.88 -11.31 8.34
N VAL A 244 2.03 -11.88 7.50
CA VAL A 244 1.57 -11.27 6.25
C VAL A 244 0.07 -11.30 6.19
N GLY A 245 -0.52 -10.52 5.29
CA GLY A 245 -1.95 -10.60 5.10
C GLY A 245 -2.49 -9.77 3.96
N LEU A 246 -3.81 -9.70 3.91
CA LEU A 246 -4.56 -8.96 2.92
C LEU A 246 -5.52 -8.01 3.63
N VAL A 247 -5.59 -6.77 3.15
CA VAL A 247 -6.59 -5.78 3.55
C VAL A 247 -7.50 -5.52 2.37
N PHE A 248 -8.81 -5.52 2.59
CA PHE A 248 -9.81 -5.26 1.55
C PHE A 248 -10.29 -3.83 1.66
N THR A 249 -10.27 -3.09 0.54
CA THR A 249 -10.87 -1.75 0.45
C THR A 249 -12.35 -1.81 0.89
N PRO A 250 -12.88 -0.80 1.59
CA PRO A 250 -14.31 -0.76 1.93
C PRO A 250 -15.25 -0.86 0.72
N GLY A 251 -16.46 -1.35 0.94
CA GLY A 251 -17.59 -1.26 0.01
C GLY A 251 -17.73 -2.46 -0.93
N GLN A 252 -17.16 -3.60 -0.58
CA GLN A 252 -17.15 -4.80 -1.43
C GLN A 252 -17.44 -6.10 -0.67
N VAL A 253 -18.18 -6.98 -1.36
CA VAL A 253 -18.32 -8.39 -0.97
C VAL A 253 -17.07 -9.14 -1.41
N ILE A 254 -16.52 -9.93 -0.50
CA ILE A 254 -15.28 -10.69 -0.65
C ILE A 254 -15.64 -12.15 -0.88
N SER A 255 -15.08 -12.72 -1.95
CA SER A 255 -15.08 -14.15 -2.23
C SER A 255 -13.76 -14.48 -2.90
N LEU A 256 -12.77 -14.82 -2.08
CA LEU A 256 -11.38 -14.97 -2.47
C LEU A 256 -10.81 -16.25 -1.89
N LYS A 257 -10.01 -16.95 -2.66
CA LYS A 257 -9.25 -18.12 -2.22
C LYS A 257 -7.76 -17.82 -2.29
N VAL A 258 -7.00 -18.27 -1.30
CA VAL A 258 -5.53 -18.19 -1.26
C VAL A 258 -4.97 -19.60 -1.17
N SER A 259 -4.22 -20.03 -2.18
CA SER A 259 -3.66 -21.40 -2.21
C SER A 259 -2.17 -21.45 -1.90
N ARG A 260 -1.44 -20.34 -2.08
CA ARG A 260 0.01 -20.32 -1.93
C ARG A 260 0.53 -18.93 -1.58
N ILE A 261 1.50 -18.88 -0.67
CA ILE A 261 2.33 -17.71 -0.37
C ILE A 261 3.79 -18.14 -0.52
N CYS A 262 4.56 -17.48 -1.37
CA CYS A 262 5.94 -17.85 -1.66
C CYS A 262 6.86 -16.62 -1.64
N PHE A 263 7.88 -16.66 -0.79
CA PHE A 263 8.92 -15.64 -0.76
C PHE A 263 10.10 -16.06 -1.65
N ARG A 264 10.60 -15.14 -2.47
CA ARG A 264 11.74 -15.36 -3.37
C ARG A 264 12.76 -14.24 -3.24
N GLY A 265 14.04 -14.58 -3.45
CA GLY A 265 15.09 -13.61 -3.74
C GLY A 265 14.99 -13.08 -5.18
N SER A 266 16.01 -12.36 -5.64
CA SER A 266 16.14 -11.81 -7.01
C SER A 266 15.87 -12.84 -8.09
#